data_AF-A0A7Y0IFQ7-F1
#
_entry.id   AF-A0A7Y0IFQ7-F1
#
_cell.length_a   1.000
_cell.length_b   1.000
_cell.length_c   1.000
_cell.angle_alpha   90.00
_cell.angle_beta   90.00
_cell.angle_gamma   90.00
#
_symmetry.space_group_name_H-M   'P 1'
#
loop_
_entity.id
_entity.type
_entity.pdbx_description
1 polymer ?
#
loop_
_entity_poly.entity_id
_entity_poly.type
_entity_poly.pdbx_seq_one_letter_code
_entity_poly.pdbx_strand_id
1 'polypeptide(L)'
;MCIAKNEVGVRELSGHNDGPRVAAYLRYTGVEQGSPWCAAFVSWVFGQAGYPAPRTPWSPALFPLSKRTKEISPAMVFGIYFSHLKRIAHCGLVERQEGDWLITIEGNTNIAGSREGDGVYRKRRPLKAIRYFADWTKKKGADNEN
;
A
#
# COMPACT_ATOMS: atom_id res chain seq x y z
N MET A 1 -9.09 8.10 -0.03
CA MET A 1 -7.92 8.62 0.72
C MET A 1 -8.18 8.94 2.20
N CYS A 2 -9.37 9.41 2.63
CA CYS A 2 -9.64 9.75 4.03
C CYS A 2 -9.25 8.63 5.03
N ILE A 3 -9.63 7.38 4.72
CA ILE A 3 -9.31 6.21 5.55
C ILE A 3 -7.81 6.06 5.79
N ALA A 4 -6.99 6.04 4.73
CA ALA A 4 -5.54 5.93 4.88
C ALA A 4 -4.93 7.11 5.66
N LYS A 5 -5.46 8.33 5.48
CA LYS A 5 -5.01 9.52 6.21
C LYS A 5 -5.23 9.39 7.72
N ASN A 6 -6.35 8.80 8.12
CA ASN A 6 -6.70 8.60 9.53
C ASN A 6 -5.82 7.54 10.22
N GLU A 7 -5.15 6.68 9.45
CA GLU A 7 -4.21 5.71 10.01
C GLU A 7 -2.80 6.27 10.21
N VAL A 8 -2.48 7.46 9.68
CA VAL A 8 -1.15 8.06 9.86
C VAL A 8 -0.89 8.27 11.35
N GLY A 9 0.25 7.75 11.82
CA GLY A 9 0.62 7.77 13.23
C GLY A 9 0.32 6.48 13.99
N VAL A 10 -0.38 5.51 13.40
CA VAL A 10 -0.46 4.15 13.94
C VAL A 10 0.94 3.56 14.04
N ARG A 11 1.24 2.95 15.19
CA ARG A 11 2.52 2.29 15.48
C ARG A 11 2.28 0.84 15.90
N GLU A 12 3.29 0.02 15.65
CA GLU A 12 3.40 -1.30 16.26
C GLU A 12 3.52 -1.17 17.79
N LEU A 13 3.08 -2.20 18.52
CA LEU A 13 3.11 -2.17 19.97
C LEU A 13 4.51 -2.40 20.52
N SER A 14 5.21 -3.42 20.01
CA SER A 14 6.57 -3.78 20.44
C SER A 14 7.62 -3.66 19.34
N GLY A 15 7.22 -3.32 18.11
CA GLY A 15 8.13 -3.26 16.95
C GLY A 15 8.35 -4.63 16.29
N HIS A 16 7.46 -5.59 16.55
CA HIS A 16 7.51 -6.94 16.00
C HIS A 16 6.28 -7.24 15.13
N ASN A 17 5.86 -6.29 14.29
CA ASN A 17 4.67 -6.38 13.44
C ASN A 17 3.39 -6.71 14.23
N ASP A 18 3.21 -6.05 15.37
CA ASP A 18 2.19 -6.36 16.37
C ASP A 18 1.36 -5.14 16.80
N GLY A 19 0.33 -5.41 17.60
CA GLY A 19 -0.53 -4.39 18.21
C GLY A 19 -1.96 -4.39 17.66
N PRO A 20 -2.94 -3.88 18.42
CA PRO A 20 -4.36 -4.05 18.10
C PRO A 20 -4.75 -3.58 16.71
N ARG A 21 -4.16 -2.46 16.26
CA ARG A 21 -4.45 -1.88 14.96
C ARG A 21 -3.76 -2.62 13.81
N VAL A 22 -2.50 -2.99 13.97
CA VAL A 22 -1.74 -3.81 13.00
C VAL A 22 -2.39 -5.18 12.83
N ALA A 23 -2.85 -5.79 13.93
CA ALA A 23 -3.62 -7.02 13.93
C ALA A 23 -4.91 -6.92 13.10
N ALA A 24 -5.59 -5.76 13.12
CA ALA A 24 -6.79 -5.54 12.32
C ALA A 24 -6.50 -5.54 10.81
N TYR A 25 -5.36 -4.97 10.39
CA TYR A 25 -4.93 -5.01 8.99
C TYR A 25 -4.60 -6.44 8.55
N LEU A 26 -3.80 -7.14 9.35
CA LEU A 26 -3.37 -8.51 9.06
C LEU A 26 -4.56 -9.49 9.01
N ARG A 27 -5.47 -9.40 9.98
CA ARG A 27 -6.71 -10.19 10.02
C ARG A 27 -7.60 -9.95 8.80
N TYR A 28 -7.66 -8.72 8.28
CA TYR A 28 -8.42 -8.44 7.07
C TYR A 28 -7.93 -9.23 5.85
N THR A 29 -6.65 -9.60 5.82
CA THR A 29 -6.06 -10.44 4.77
C THR A 29 -5.84 -11.90 5.18
N GLY A 30 -6.30 -12.30 6.37
CA GLY A 30 -6.23 -13.69 6.84
C GLY A 30 -4.84 -14.15 7.27
N VAL A 31 -3.96 -13.23 7.69
CA VAL A 31 -2.63 -13.55 8.22
C VAL A 31 -2.51 -13.15 9.68
N GLU A 32 -1.65 -13.85 10.42
CA GLU A 32 -1.40 -13.62 11.84
C GLU A 32 -0.44 -12.44 12.08
N GLN A 33 -0.44 -11.92 13.31
CA GLN A 33 0.54 -10.93 13.78
C GLN A 33 1.97 -11.44 13.66
N GLY A 34 2.94 -10.54 13.58
CA GLY A 34 4.34 -10.88 13.30
C GLY A 34 4.71 -10.84 11.82
N SER A 35 3.71 -10.84 10.93
CA SER A 35 3.92 -10.74 9.48
C SER A 35 4.09 -9.29 9.01
N PRO A 36 4.96 -9.02 8.01
CA PRO A 36 5.00 -7.73 7.33
C PRO A 36 3.61 -7.33 6.78
N TRP A 37 3.20 -6.09 7.04
CA TRP A 37 1.79 -5.69 6.92
C TRP A 37 1.53 -4.56 5.92
N CYS A 38 2.50 -4.20 5.07
CA CYS A 38 2.31 -3.13 4.06
C CYS A 38 1.15 -3.40 3.09
N ALA A 39 1.08 -4.60 2.52
CA ALA A 39 0.01 -4.99 1.59
C ALA A 39 -1.32 -5.27 2.30
N ALA A 40 -1.26 -5.77 3.54
CA ALA A 40 -2.42 -5.96 4.40
C ALA A 40 -3.08 -4.60 4.72
N PHE A 41 -2.27 -3.57 5.03
CA PHE A 41 -2.73 -2.20 5.20
C PHE A 41 -3.42 -1.66 3.95
N VAL A 42 -2.78 -1.77 2.77
CA VAL A 42 -3.40 -1.32 1.51
C VAL A 42 -4.74 -2.03 1.28
N SER A 43 -4.77 -3.35 1.40
CA SER A 43 -6.00 -4.14 1.25
C SER A 43 -7.09 -3.71 2.23
N TRP A 44 -6.72 -3.49 3.50
CA TRP A 44 -7.64 -3.03 4.53
C TRP A 44 -8.22 -1.64 4.20
N VAL A 45 -7.40 -0.70 3.73
CA VAL A 45 -7.87 0.63 3.30
C VAL A 45 -8.91 0.51 2.18
N PHE A 46 -8.67 -0.33 1.17
CA PHE A 46 -9.63 -0.55 0.09
C PHE A 46 -10.92 -1.19 0.61
N GLY A 47 -10.82 -2.17 1.51
CA GLY A 47 -11.97 -2.79 2.16
C GLY A 47 -12.85 -1.81 2.92
N GLN A 48 -12.23 -0.95 3.75
CA GLN A 48 -12.95 0.10 4.46
C GLN A 48 -13.56 1.14 3.52
N ALA A 49 -12.99 1.32 2.33
CA ALA A 49 -13.51 2.22 1.30
C ALA A 49 -14.63 1.59 0.45
N GLY A 50 -15.06 0.36 0.76
CA GLY A 50 -16.12 -0.34 0.04
C GLY A 50 -15.66 -1.07 -1.23
N TYR A 51 -14.36 -1.21 -1.45
CA TYR A 51 -13.82 -1.97 -2.58
C TYR A 51 -13.55 -3.43 -2.14
N PRO A 52 -14.09 -4.43 -2.87
CA PRO A 52 -13.88 -5.84 -2.52
C PRO A 52 -12.44 -6.32 -2.78
N ALA A 53 -11.65 -5.56 -3.54
CA ALA A 53 -10.27 -5.86 -3.89
C ALA A 53 -9.41 -4.59 -3.89
N PRO A 54 -8.08 -4.70 -3.67
CA PRO A 54 -7.34 -5.93 -3.42
C PRO A 54 -7.55 -6.46 -2.00
N ARG A 55 -7.42 -7.79 -1.83
CA ARG A 55 -7.48 -8.47 -0.53
C ARG A 55 -6.35 -9.49 -0.43
N THR A 56 -5.13 -9.00 -0.20
CA THR A 56 -3.92 -9.83 -0.17
C THR A 56 -2.88 -9.28 0.80
N PRO A 57 -2.18 -10.14 1.56
CA PRO A 57 -1.04 -9.74 2.38
C PRO A 57 0.26 -9.67 1.56
N TRP A 58 0.23 -9.96 0.25
CA TRP A 58 1.43 -10.10 -0.58
C TRP A 58 1.58 -8.95 -1.58
N SER A 59 2.60 -8.12 -1.39
CA SER A 59 2.79 -6.89 -2.20
C SER A 59 2.91 -7.11 -3.71
N PRO A 60 3.56 -8.16 -4.25
CA PRO A 60 3.52 -8.46 -5.70
C PRO A 60 2.12 -8.68 -6.26
N ALA A 61 1.20 -9.27 -5.48
CA ALA A 61 -0.16 -9.57 -5.94
C ALA A 61 -1.02 -8.31 -6.12
N LEU A 62 -0.55 -7.15 -5.67
CA LEU A 62 -1.21 -5.86 -5.91
C LEU A 62 -0.98 -5.31 -7.32
N PHE A 63 -0.08 -5.91 -8.12
CA PHE A 63 0.29 -5.42 -9.46
C PHE A 63 0.06 -6.43 -10.59
N PRO A 64 -1.14 -7.05 -10.73
CA PRO A 64 -1.47 -7.82 -11.92
C PRO A 64 -1.52 -6.89 -13.13
N LEU A 65 -1.20 -7.40 -14.33
CA LEU A 65 -1.11 -6.58 -15.55
C LEU A 65 -2.40 -5.78 -15.82
N SER A 66 -3.57 -6.38 -15.57
CA SER A 66 -4.89 -5.75 -15.75
C SER A 66 -5.18 -4.57 -14.82
N LYS A 67 -4.35 -4.36 -13.79
CA LYS A 67 -4.48 -3.24 -12.86
C LYS A 67 -3.33 -2.24 -13.00
N ARG A 68 -2.25 -2.58 -13.70
CA ARG A 68 -1.11 -1.67 -13.87
C ARG A 68 -1.52 -0.46 -14.70
N THR A 69 -1.07 0.71 -14.27
CA THR A 69 -1.33 1.97 -14.96
C THR A 69 -0.08 2.84 -14.99
N LYS A 70 -0.06 3.81 -15.91
CA LYS A 70 0.88 4.93 -15.93
C LYS A 70 0.29 6.20 -15.30
N GLU A 71 -1.03 6.23 -15.10
CA GLU A 71 -1.72 7.34 -14.47
C GLU A 71 -1.35 7.39 -12.98
N ILE A 72 -1.06 8.59 -12.50
CA ILE A 72 -0.75 8.85 -11.09
C ILE A 72 -1.82 9.78 -10.56
N SER A 73 -2.65 9.24 -9.67
CA SER A 73 -3.73 9.97 -9.01
C SER A 73 -3.83 9.54 -7.54
N PRO A 74 -4.53 10.31 -6.69
CA PRO A 74 -4.78 9.91 -5.32
C PRO A 74 -5.42 8.50 -5.24
N ALA A 75 -4.99 7.71 -4.26
CA ALA A 75 -5.35 6.30 -4.04
C ALA A 75 -4.76 5.27 -5.01
N MET A 76 -3.90 5.67 -5.96
CA MET A 76 -3.12 4.68 -6.72
C MET A 76 -2.21 3.88 -5.81
N VAL A 77 -2.18 2.55 -6.00
CA VAL A 77 -1.26 1.68 -5.29
C VAL A 77 0.10 1.78 -5.97
N PHE A 78 1.15 2.12 -5.25
CA PHE A 78 2.52 2.13 -5.78
C PHE A 78 3.31 0.94 -5.24
N GLY A 79 4.26 0.43 -6.02
CA GLY A 79 5.12 -0.70 -5.65
C GLY A 79 6.60 -0.38 -5.79
N ILE A 80 7.40 -0.75 -4.79
CA ILE A 80 8.85 -0.62 -4.80
C ILE A 80 9.49 -1.99 -4.99
N TYR A 81 10.36 -2.09 -6.00
CA TYR A 81 11.06 -3.31 -6.35
C TYR A 81 12.40 -3.42 -5.62
N PHE A 82 12.64 -4.55 -4.98
CA PHE A 82 13.91 -4.83 -4.29
C PHE A 82 14.69 -5.86 -5.11
N SER A 83 15.83 -5.45 -5.66
CA SER A 83 16.64 -6.28 -6.58
C SER A 83 17.09 -7.60 -5.96
N HIS A 84 17.51 -7.58 -4.70
CA HIS A 84 17.95 -8.78 -3.98
C HIS A 84 16.81 -9.79 -3.72
N LEU A 85 15.55 -9.35 -3.63
CA LEU A 85 14.38 -10.22 -3.49
C LEU A 85 13.71 -10.56 -4.83
N LYS A 86 14.17 -9.92 -5.92
CA LYS A 86 13.62 -10.05 -7.27
C LYS A 86 12.09 -9.86 -7.38
N ARG A 87 11.53 -8.98 -6.55
CA ARG A 87 10.07 -8.73 -6.48
C ARG A 87 9.73 -7.34 -5.96
N ILE A 88 8.45 -6.97 -6.09
CA ILE A 88 7.88 -5.89 -5.31
C ILE A 88 7.91 -6.32 -3.83
N ALA A 89 8.64 -5.57 -3.02
CA ALA A 89 8.82 -5.89 -1.59
C ALA A 89 8.09 -4.91 -0.68
N HIS A 90 7.75 -3.72 -1.19
CA HIS A 90 7.02 -2.70 -0.44
C HIS A 90 5.95 -2.05 -1.32
N CYS A 91 4.88 -1.58 -0.68
CA CYS A 91 3.78 -0.90 -1.35
C CYS A 91 3.09 0.12 -0.44
N GLY A 92 2.28 0.98 -1.03
CA GLY A 92 1.46 1.94 -0.30
C GLY A 92 0.54 2.68 -1.26
N LEU A 93 -0.02 3.80 -0.79
CA LEU A 93 -0.97 4.61 -1.53
C LEU A 93 -0.37 5.95 -1.89
N VAL A 94 -0.62 6.42 -3.11
CA VAL A 94 -0.35 7.80 -3.52
C VAL A 94 -1.38 8.71 -2.86
N GLU A 95 -0.92 9.70 -2.10
CA GLU A 95 -1.78 10.78 -1.60
C GLU A 95 -1.89 11.91 -2.63
N ARG A 96 -0.75 12.31 -3.22
CA ARG A 96 -0.68 13.30 -4.32
C ARG A 96 0.69 13.25 -5.01
N GLN A 97 0.77 13.85 -6.19
CA GLN A 97 2.01 14.08 -6.93
C GLN A 97 2.41 15.57 -6.86
N GLU A 98 3.70 15.83 -6.73
CA GLU A 98 4.34 17.14 -6.68
C GLU A 98 5.55 17.14 -7.64
N GLY A 99 5.30 17.37 -8.94
CA GLY A 99 6.32 17.25 -9.99
C GLY A 99 6.89 15.83 -10.05
N ASP A 100 8.21 15.70 -9.88
CA ASP A 100 8.92 14.41 -9.84
C ASP A 100 8.87 13.68 -8.50
N TRP A 101 8.05 14.18 -7.57
CA TRP A 101 7.89 13.62 -6.24
C TRP A 101 6.46 13.18 -5.98
N LEU A 102 6.31 12.18 -5.12
CA LEU A 102 5.06 11.71 -4.59
C LEU A 102 5.01 11.96 -3.10
N ILE A 103 3.82 12.31 -2.62
CA ILE A 103 3.46 12.16 -1.22
C ILE A 103 2.63 10.89 -1.10
N THR A 104 3.06 10.00 -0.22
CA THR A 104 2.55 8.65 -0.07
C THR A 104 2.09 8.37 1.36
N ILE A 105 1.19 7.41 1.54
CA ILE A 105 0.82 6.85 2.85
C ILE A 105 1.06 5.35 2.83
N GLU A 106 1.79 4.86 3.82
CA GLU A 106 2.38 3.53 3.79
C GLU A 106 2.36 2.90 5.18
N GLY A 107 1.89 1.66 5.28
CA GLY A 107 2.03 0.83 6.48
C GLY A 107 3.32 0.03 6.47
N ASN A 108 3.74 -0.44 7.65
CA ASN A 108 4.97 -1.21 7.85
C ASN A 108 6.19 -0.50 7.22
N THR A 109 6.28 0.82 7.41
CA THR A 109 7.49 1.60 7.08
C THR A 109 7.96 2.36 8.32
N ASN A 110 9.10 3.03 8.23
CA ASN A 110 9.63 3.91 9.27
C ASN A 110 10.27 5.16 8.63
N ILE A 111 10.74 6.08 9.48
CA ILE A 111 11.43 7.31 9.06
C ILE A 111 12.71 6.97 8.29
N ALA A 112 13.47 5.96 8.73
CA ALA A 112 14.73 5.54 8.11
C ALA A 112 14.58 4.88 6.72
N GLY A 113 13.35 4.54 6.30
CA GLY A 113 13.11 3.86 5.03
C GLY A 113 13.54 2.40 5.01
N SER A 114 13.71 1.77 6.17
CA SER A 114 14.07 0.35 6.26
C SER A 114 12.84 -0.55 5.98
N ARG A 115 13.13 -1.85 5.76
CA ARG A 115 12.13 -2.89 5.47
C ARG A 115 11.32 -3.30 6.72
N GLU A 116 11.90 -3.13 7.90
CA GLU A 116 11.28 -3.40 9.20
C GLU A 116 10.67 -2.10 9.71
N GLY A 117 9.49 -1.77 9.20
CA GLY A 117 8.83 -0.52 9.48
C GLY A 117 7.84 -0.63 10.62
N ASP A 118 7.83 0.34 11.52
CA ASP A 118 7.14 0.26 12.81
C ASP A 118 5.79 0.99 12.83
N GLY A 119 5.26 1.42 11.68
CA GLY A 119 4.02 2.17 11.65
C GLY A 119 3.51 2.62 10.29
N VAL A 120 2.46 3.43 10.33
CA VAL A 120 1.87 4.10 9.17
C VAL A 120 2.40 5.52 9.08
N TYR A 121 3.06 5.83 7.97
CA TYR A 121 3.70 7.13 7.77
C TYR A 121 3.28 7.77 6.45
N ARG A 122 3.29 9.11 6.46
CA ARG A 122 3.33 9.90 5.25
C ARG A 122 4.78 10.08 4.80
N LYS A 123 5.10 9.77 3.55
CA LYS A 123 6.48 9.89 3.02
C LYS A 123 6.51 10.69 1.74
N ARG A 124 7.66 11.31 1.49
CA ARG A 124 7.99 11.94 0.21
C ARG A 124 8.92 11.00 -0.54
N ARG A 125 8.53 10.57 -1.74
CA ARG A 125 9.29 9.62 -2.58
C ARG A 125 9.54 10.19 -3.97
N PRO A 126 10.73 10.02 -4.55
CA PRO A 126 10.93 10.41 -5.95
C PRO A 126 10.24 9.39 -6.86
N LEU A 127 9.67 9.84 -7.99
CA LEU A 127 8.99 8.95 -8.95
C LEU A 127 9.86 7.77 -9.38
N LYS A 128 11.16 8.00 -9.57
CA LYS A 128 12.14 6.96 -9.96
C LYS A 128 12.28 5.81 -8.96
N ALA A 129 11.85 5.98 -7.70
CA ALA A 129 11.86 4.90 -6.72
C ALA A 129 10.69 3.92 -6.89
N ILE A 130 9.68 4.30 -7.68
CA ILE A 130 8.48 3.49 -7.89
C ILE A 130 8.65 2.62 -9.14
N ARG A 131 8.43 1.32 -8.99
CA ARG A 131 8.52 0.36 -10.10
C ARG A 131 7.23 0.29 -10.91
N TYR A 132 6.10 0.25 -10.23
CA TYR A 132 4.77 0.10 -10.82
C TYR A 132 3.73 0.90 -10.03
N PHE A 133 2.69 1.35 -10.74
CA PHE A 133 1.44 1.80 -10.16
C PHE A 133 0.32 0.84 -10.54
N ALA A 134 -0.70 0.72 -9.69
CA ALA A 134 -1.89 -0.06 -9.96
C ALA A 134 -3.17 0.69 -9.54
N ASP A 135 -4.16 0.66 -10.42
CA ASP A 135 -5.49 1.23 -10.20
C ASP A 135 -6.49 0.13 -9.82
N TRP A 136 -6.86 0.13 -8.54
CA TRP A 136 -7.89 -0.77 -8.00
C TRP A 136 -9.25 -0.10 -7.83
N THR A 137 -9.39 1.17 -8.22
CA THR A 137 -10.62 1.96 -8.09
C THR A 137 -11.55 1.76 -9.28
N LYS A 138 -11.01 1.49 -10.47
CA LYS A 138 -11.80 1.14 -11.66
C LYS A 138 -12.44 -0.24 -11.49
N LYS A 139 -13.78 -0.28 -11.47
CA LYS A 139 -14.57 -1.53 -11.54
C LYS A 139 -14.28 -2.22 -12.88
N LYS A 140 -14.28 -3.56 -12.91
CA LYS A 140 -14.27 -4.30 -14.19
C LYS A 140 -15.54 -3.90 -14.95
N GLY A 141 -15.40 -3.27 -16.12
CA GLY A 141 -16.52 -3.00 -17.03
C GLY A 141 -16.92 -1.52 -17.24
N ALA A 142 -15.99 -0.56 -17.13
CA ALA A 142 -16.27 0.83 -17.53
C ALA A 142 -15.73 1.22 -18.92
N ASP A 143 -15.02 0.30 -19.61
CA ASP A 143 -14.41 0.56 -20.92
C ASP A 143 -14.96 -0.41 -21.98
N ASN A 144 -16.28 -0.49 -22.14
CA ASN A 144 -16.94 -1.06 -23.32
C ASN A 144 -18.36 -0.51 -23.38
N GLU A 145 -18.51 0.72 -23.90
CA GLU A 145 -19.71 1.26 -24.57
C GLU A 145 -19.48 2.76 -24.84
N ASN A 146 -18.72 3.07 -25.92
CA ASN A 146 -19.15 3.89 -27.07
C ASN A 146 -17.99 4.07 -28.04
#